data_AF-A0A432S2J7-F1
#
_entry.id   AF-A0A432S2J7-F1
#
_cell.length_a   1.000
_cell.length_b   1.000
_cell.length_c   1.000
_cell.angle_alpha   90.00
_cell.angle_beta   90.00
_cell.angle_gamma   90.00
#
_symmetry.space_group_name_H-M   'P 1'
#
loop_
_entity.id
_entity.type
_entity.pdbx_description
1 polymer ?
#
loop_
_entity_poly.entity_id
_entity_poly.type
_entity_poly.pdbx_seq_one_letter_code
_entity_poly.pdbx_strand_id
1 'polypeptide(L)'
;MRLLLKNVGKFKEVDLIIDGITVIGGENNTGKSTISKTLFSIIKAYQEAEEFAYIEKKELVYLLIDLERILWFLIRRKLPRNISKILDNLMEDIRFLRYEDNINIKKISNIENNINLLLKEFNKYINT
;
A
#
# COMPACT_ATOMS: atom_id res chain seq x y z
N MET A 1 10.13 -17.90 -16.58
CA MET A 1 11.12 -16.80 -16.50
C MET A 1 12.22 -17.02 -17.53
N ARG A 2 12.79 -15.97 -18.13
CA ARG A 2 13.98 -16.06 -18.98
C ARG A 2 15.14 -15.32 -18.33
N LEU A 3 16.27 -16.00 -18.09
CA LEU A 3 17.48 -15.44 -17.49
C LEU A 3 18.54 -15.22 -18.57
N LEU A 4 18.84 -13.95 -18.82
CA LEU A 4 19.88 -13.52 -19.75
C LEU A 4 21.07 -12.98 -18.95
N LEU A 5 22.22 -13.64 -19.02
CA LEU A 5 23.45 -13.17 -18.38
C LEU A 5 24.48 -12.81 -19.45
N LYS A 6 25.13 -11.67 -19.30
CA LYS A 6 26.27 -11.25 -20.13
C LYS A 6 27.41 -10.84 -19.23
N ASN A 7 28.59 -11.41 -19.48
CA ASN A 7 29.82 -11.15 -18.73
C ASN A 7 29.68 -11.30 -17.19
N VAL A 8 29.03 -12.39 -16.74
CA VAL A 8 28.84 -12.70 -15.32
C VAL A 8 29.69 -13.90 -14.92
N GLY A 9 30.61 -13.69 -13.98
CA GLY A 9 31.58 -14.71 -13.59
C GLY A 9 32.40 -15.17 -14.79
N LYS A 10 32.34 -16.47 -15.11
CA LYS A 10 33.01 -17.05 -16.28
C LYS A 10 32.15 -17.12 -17.55
N PHE A 11 30.91 -16.66 -17.48
CA PHE A 11 29.99 -16.70 -18.61
C PHE A 11 30.11 -15.42 -19.43
N LYS A 12 30.46 -15.56 -20.71
CA LYS A 12 30.39 -14.46 -21.68
C LYS A 12 28.93 -14.15 -22.04
N GLU A 13 28.13 -15.19 -22.28
CA GLU A 13 26.70 -15.10 -22.52
C GLU A 13 25.99 -16.38 -22.05
N VAL A 14 24.81 -16.22 -21.44
CA VAL A 14 23.89 -17.30 -21.04
C VAL A 14 22.48 -16.85 -21.35
N ASP A 15 21.70 -17.73 -21.95
CA ASP A 15 20.26 -17.55 -22.20
C ASP A 15 19.53 -18.80 -21.73
N LEU A 16 18.83 -18.69 -20.60
CA LEU A 16 18.16 -19.81 -19.95
C LEU A 16 16.68 -19.53 -19.79
N ILE A 17 15.86 -20.51 -20.15
CA ILE A 17 14.44 -20.53 -19.81
C ILE A 17 14.29 -21.35 -18.53
N ILE A 18 13.68 -20.74 -17.53
CA ILE A 18 13.34 -21.37 -16.25
C ILE A 18 11.82 -21.46 -16.21
N ASP A 19 11.32 -22.68 -16.30
CA ASP A 19 9.89 -23.01 -16.32
C ASP A 19 9.60 -24.18 -15.36
N GLY A 20 8.56 -24.03 -14.56
CA GLY A 20 8.23 -24.97 -13.47
C GLY A 20 9.44 -25.33 -12.59
N ILE A 21 9.63 -26.65 -12.39
CA ILE A 21 10.81 -27.20 -11.72
C ILE A 21 11.92 -27.37 -12.75
N THR A 22 12.93 -26.50 -12.71
CA THR A 22 14.10 -26.55 -13.60
C THR A 22 15.34 -27.05 -12.85
N VAL A 23 16.01 -28.08 -13.39
CA VAL A 23 17.25 -28.64 -12.81
C VAL A 23 18.47 -28.15 -13.59
N ILE A 24 19.44 -27.54 -12.90
CA ILE A 24 20.71 -27.09 -13.50
C ILE A 24 21.81 -28.11 -13.19
N GLY A 25 22.14 -28.93 -14.19
CA GLY A 25 23.19 -29.96 -14.11
C GLY A 25 24.56 -29.50 -14.63
N GLY A 26 25.54 -30.41 -14.60
CA GLY A 26 26.90 -30.21 -15.12
C GLY A 26 28.00 -30.58 -14.12
N GLU A 27 29.26 -30.57 -14.53
CA GLU A 27 30.41 -30.87 -13.66
C GLU A 27 30.68 -29.77 -12.63
N ASN A 28 31.52 -30.07 -11.63
CA ASN A 28 31.96 -29.06 -10.68
C ASN A 28 32.72 -27.95 -11.40
N ASN A 29 32.59 -26.72 -10.89
CA ASN A 29 33.22 -25.55 -11.49
C ASN A 29 32.86 -25.32 -12.97
N THR A 30 31.65 -25.66 -13.42
CA THR A 30 31.11 -25.26 -14.74
C THR A 30 30.19 -24.04 -14.67
N GLY A 31 29.88 -23.56 -13.46
CA GLY A 31 29.16 -22.30 -13.24
C GLY A 31 27.73 -22.47 -12.77
N LYS A 32 27.33 -23.70 -12.41
CA LYS A 32 26.06 -23.97 -11.71
C LYS A 32 25.82 -23.02 -10.53
N SER A 33 26.80 -22.91 -9.62
CA SER A 33 26.70 -22.00 -8.47
C SER A 33 26.67 -20.52 -8.86
N THR A 34 27.28 -20.14 -9.99
CA THR A 34 27.21 -18.76 -10.50
C THR A 34 25.79 -18.45 -10.95
N ILE A 35 25.15 -19.33 -11.74
CA ILE A 35 23.75 -19.14 -12.15
C ILE A 35 22.83 -19.10 -10.93
N SER A 36 22.98 -20.04 -9.98
CA SER A 36 22.14 -20.06 -8.77
C SER A 36 22.31 -18.80 -7.92
N LYS A 37 23.54 -18.32 -7.72
CA LYS A 37 23.81 -17.09 -6.96
C LYS A 37 23.26 -15.86 -7.65
N THR A 38 23.45 -15.74 -8.97
CA THR A 38 22.90 -14.61 -9.74
C THR A 38 21.38 -14.60 -9.68
N LEU A 39 20.74 -15.76 -9.86
CA LEU A 39 19.29 -15.87 -9.74
C LEU A 39 18.80 -15.48 -8.34
N PHE A 40 19.46 -16.00 -7.30
CA PHE A 40 19.16 -15.64 -5.91
C PHE A 40 19.28 -14.13 -5.67
N SER A 41 20.36 -13.50 -6.13
CA SER A 41 20.56 -12.06 -5.97
C SER A 41 19.49 -11.24 -6.68
N ILE A 42 19.06 -11.63 -7.88
CA ILE A 42 17.99 -10.93 -8.61
C ILE A 42 16.67 -11.02 -7.85
N ILE A 43 16.29 -12.22 -7.40
CA ILE A 43 15.05 -12.44 -6.63
C ILE A 43 15.10 -11.63 -5.34
N LYS A 44 16.23 -11.67 -4.62
CA LYS A 44 16.39 -10.95 -3.36
C LYS A 44 16.31 -9.44 -3.55
N ALA A 45 16.97 -8.90 -4.56
CA ALA A 45 16.92 -7.48 -4.89
C ALA A 45 15.49 -7.03 -5.26
N TYR A 46 14.74 -7.86 -5.98
CA TYR A 46 13.34 -7.59 -6.30
C TYR A 46 12.47 -7.52 -5.04
N GLN A 47 12.62 -8.50 -4.13
CA GLN A 47 11.88 -8.52 -2.86
C GLN A 47 12.20 -7.29 -1.99
N GLU A 48 13.48 -6.93 -1.87
CA GLU A 48 13.89 -5.75 -1.11
C GLU A 48 13.32 -4.46 -1.73
N ALA A 49 13.37 -4.32 -3.06
CA ALA A 49 12.79 -3.16 -3.74
C ALA A 49 11.28 -3.03 -3.50
N GLU A 50 10.55 -4.14 -3.49
CA GLU A 50 9.12 -4.17 -3.17
C GLU A 50 8.87 -3.78 -1.71
N GLU A 51 9.69 -4.26 -0.78
CA GLU A 51 9.62 -3.89 0.63
C GLU A 51 9.89 -2.39 0.85
N PHE A 52 10.92 -1.83 0.21
CA PHE A 52 11.22 -0.39 0.27
C PHE A 52 10.05 0.45 -0.26
N ALA A 53 9.50 0.09 -1.42
CA ALA A 53 8.36 0.80 -2.00
C ALA A 53 7.12 0.74 -1.08
N TYR A 54 6.90 -0.40 -0.43
CA TYR A 54 5.82 -0.56 0.54
C TYR A 54 6.03 0.33 1.78
N ILE A 55 7.25 0.38 2.33
CA ILE A 55 7.60 1.23 3.47
C ILE A 55 7.39 2.71 3.15
N GLU A 56 7.94 3.20 2.03
CA GLU A 56 7.79 4.61 1.61
C GLU A 56 6.31 5.00 1.47
N LYS A 57 5.51 4.15 0.81
CA LYS A 57 4.08 4.39 0.67
C LYS A 57 3.39 4.45 2.04
N LYS A 58 3.78 3.58 2.96
CA LYS A 58 3.23 3.52 4.31
C LYS A 58 3.56 4.79 5.11
N GLU A 59 4.78 5.29 5.02
CA GLU A 59 5.20 6.55 5.66
C GLU A 59 4.39 7.75 5.15
N LEU A 60 4.19 7.84 3.82
CA LEU A 60 3.35 8.89 3.24
C LEU A 60 1.90 8.80 3.74
N VAL A 61 1.34 7.60 3.83
CA VAL A 61 -0.02 7.38 4.37
C VAL A 61 -0.11 7.83 5.82
N TYR A 62 0.89 7.53 6.67
CA TYR A 62 0.90 8.01 8.05
C TYR A 62 0.99 9.54 8.14
N LEU A 63 1.83 10.17 7.34
CA LEU A 63 1.92 11.63 7.27
C LEU A 63 0.57 12.26 6.89
N LEU A 64 -0.13 11.70 5.90
CA LEU A 64 -1.46 12.16 5.51
C LEU A 64 -2.49 11.99 6.63
N ILE A 65 -2.44 10.90 7.40
CA ILE A 65 -3.30 10.67 8.56
C ILE A 65 -3.04 11.71 9.66
N ASP A 66 -1.77 12.02 9.93
CA ASP A 66 -1.42 13.02 10.94
C ASP A 66 -1.84 14.43 10.51
N LEU A 67 -1.67 14.78 9.22
CA LEU A 67 -2.20 16.02 8.65
C LEU A 67 -3.74 16.08 8.75
N GLU A 68 -4.44 14.99 8.42
CA GLU A 68 -5.90 14.88 8.57
C GLU A 68 -6.32 15.17 10.01
N ARG A 69 -5.61 14.62 11.00
CA ARG A 69 -5.86 14.86 12.43
C ARG A 69 -5.66 16.32 12.84
N ILE A 70 -4.58 16.94 12.37
CA ILE A 70 -4.29 18.35 12.67
C ILE A 70 -5.37 19.25 12.06
N LEU A 71 -5.69 19.06 10.79
CA LEU A 71 -6.75 19.81 10.10
C LEU A 71 -8.09 19.61 10.79
N TRP A 72 -8.41 18.38 11.19
CA TRP A 72 -9.62 18.08 11.95
C TRP A 72 -9.69 18.87 13.26
N PHE A 73 -8.60 18.86 14.05
CA PHE A 73 -8.54 19.60 15.30
C PHE A 73 -8.75 21.10 15.09
N LEU A 74 -8.17 21.69 14.05
CA LEU A 74 -8.31 23.11 13.74
C LEU A 74 -9.75 23.47 13.32
N ILE A 75 -10.35 22.69 12.42
CA ILE A 75 -11.70 22.92 11.91
C ILE A 75 -12.74 22.74 13.02
N ARG A 76 -12.63 21.66 13.80
CA ARG A 76 -13.56 21.32 14.88
C ARG A 76 -13.75 22.45 15.88
N ARG A 77 -12.70 23.22 16.19
CA ARG A 77 -12.76 24.35 17.13
C ARG A 77 -13.69 25.48 16.66
N LYS A 78 -14.00 25.54 15.36
CA LYS A 78 -14.89 26.54 14.76
C LYS A 78 -16.30 26.01 14.51
N LEU A 79 -16.54 24.70 14.71
CA LEU A 79 -17.81 24.06 14.40
C LEU A 79 -18.75 24.00 15.62
N PRO A 80 -20.07 24.13 15.42
CA PRO A 80 -21.08 23.80 16.41
C PRO A 80 -20.94 22.35 16.92
N ARG A 81 -21.23 22.11 18.22
CA ARG A 81 -21.03 20.80 18.87
C ARG A 81 -21.77 19.64 18.19
N ASN A 82 -22.99 19.88 17.71
CA ASN A 82 -23.81 18.93 16.94
C ASN A 82 -23.11 18.51 15.64
N ILE A 83 -22.60 19.47 14.85
CA ILE A 83 -21.87 19.20 13.60
C ILE A 83 -20.56 18.47 13.89
N SER A 84 -19.80 18.94 14.89
CA SER A 84 -18.55 18.31 15.31
C SER A 84 -18.74 16.83 15.66
N LYS A 85 -19.83 16.46 16.34
CA LYS A 85 -20.08 15.07 16.76
C LYS A 85 -20.39 14.16 15.57
N ILE A 86 -21.14 14.64 14.57
CA ILE A 86 -21.46 13.86 13.36
C ILE A 86 -20.18 13.61 12.54
N LEU A 87 -19.33 14.64 12.40
CA LEU A 87 -18.05 14.51 11.71
C LEU A 87 -17.05 13.60 12.44
N ASP A 88 -17.02 13.59 13.78
CA ASP A 88 -16.18 12.64 14.53
C ASP A 88 -16.54 11.19 14.16
N ASN A 89 -17.84 10.86 14.16
CA ASN A 89 -18.31 9.52 13.78
C ASN A 89 -17.98 9.18 12.32
N LEU A 90 -18.18 10.13 11.40
CA LEU A 90 -17.82 9.97 9.99
C LEU A 90 -16.32 9.69 9.82
N MET A 91 -15.48 10.42 10.56
CA MET A 91 -14.03 10.27 10.50
C MET A 91 -13.58 8.90 11.01
N GLU A 92 -14.21 8.39 12.07
CA GLU A 92 -13.97 7.01 12.53
C GLU A 92 -14.36 5.99 11.46
N ASP A 93 -15.57 6.09 10.90
CA ASP A 93 -16.04 5.16 9.85
C ASP A 93 -15.09 5.16 8.63
N ILE A 94 -14.65 6.34 8.17
CA ILE A 94 -13.71 6.47 7.05
C ILE A 94 -12.33 5.90 7.41
N ARG A 95 -11.84 6.10 8.63
CA ARG A 95 -10.55 5.52 9.06
C ARG A 95 -10.58 4.01 9.05
N PHE A 96 -11.66 3.40 9.51
CA PHE A 96 -11.79 1.94 9.50
C PHE A 96 -11.79 1.37 8.07
N LEU A 97 -12.34 2.08 7.09
CA LEU A 97 -12.26 1.65 5.68
C LEU A 97 -10.84 1.63 5.12
N ARG A 98 -9.91 2.45 5.64
CA ARG A 98 -8.52 2.49 5.15
C ARG A 98 -7.68 1.28 5.58
N TYR A 99 -8.13 0.51 6.58
CA TYR A 99 -7.40 -0.62 7.14
C TYR A 99 -8.01 -1.99 6.81
N GLU A 100 -9.12 -2.04 6.08
CA GLU A 100 -9.75 -3.30 5.67
C GLU A 100 -9.39 -3.66 4.23
N ASP A 101 -8.93 -4.89 4.03
CA ASP A 101 -8.65 -5.44 2.70
C ASP A 101 -9.95 -5.71 1.89
N ASN A 102 -11.11 -5.75 2.57
CA ASN A 102 -12.41 -6.01 1.94
C ASN A 102 -13.44 -4.95 2.37
N ILE A 103 -14.21 -4.45 1.39
CA ILE A 103 -15.23 -3.42 1.61
C ILE A 103 -16.45 -3.99 2.33
N ASN A 104 -16.74 -3.49 3.53
CA ASN A 104 -17.95 -3.84 4.29
C ASN A 104 -19.14 -2.93 3.93
N ILE A 105 -20.12 -3.46 3.17
CA ILE A 105 -21.30 -2.72 2.69
C ILE A 105 -22.10 -2.05 3.82
N LYS A 106 -22.21 -2.68 5.00
CA LYS A 106 -22.92 -2.09 6.15
C LYS A 106 -22.25 -0.81 6.64
N LYS A 107 -20.92 -0.73 6.57
CA LYS A 107 -20.17 0.48 6.97
C LYS A 107 -20.34 1.61 5.94
N ILE A 108 -20.38 1.28 4.65
CA ILE A 108 -20.69 2.28 3.61
C ILE A 108 -22.06 2.91 3.87
N SER A 109 -23.07 2.11 4.19
CA SER A 109 -24.40 2.63 4.53
C SER A 109 -24.39 3.56 5.74
N ASN A 110 -23.57 3.29 6.76
CA ASN A 110 -23.39 4.21 7.89
C ASN A 110 -22.74 5.53 7.50
N ILE A 111 -21.74 5.51 6.62
CA ILE A 111 -21.10 6.73 6.08
C ILE A 111 -22.13 7.57 5.33
N GLU A 112 -22.92 6.96 4.45
CA GLU A 112 -23.99 7.65 3.72
C GLU A 112 -24.99 8.32 4.68
N ASN A 113 -25.42 7.61 5.73
CA ASN A 113 -26.31 8.17 6.75
C ASN A 113 -25.69 9.36 7.48
N ASN A 114 -24.41 9.25 7.89
CA ASN A 114 -23.69 10.32 8.57
C ASN A 114 -23.50 11.56 7.66
N ILE A 115 -23.21 11.38 6.36
CA ILE A 115 -23.15 12.47 5.37
C ILE A 115 -24.50 13.18 5.26
N ASN A 116 -25.59 12.42 5.14
CA ASN A 116 -26.94 12.99 5.03
C ASN A 116 -27.34 13.80 6.27
N LEU A 117 -27.01 13.31 7.46
CA LEU A 117 -27.21 14.04 8.72
C LEU A 117 -26.38 15.32 8.76
N LEU A 118 -25.12 15.26 8.32
CA LEU A 118 -24.21 16.39 8.28
C LEU A 118 -24.75 17.51 7.37
N LEU A 119 -25.19 17.17 6.15
CA LEU A 119 -25.79 18.11 5.20
C LEU A 119 -27.03 18.78 5.79
N LYS A 120 -27.89 18.00 6.45
CA LYS A 120 -29.09 18.53 7.12
C LYS A 120 -28.74 19.52 8.21
N GLU A 121 -27.73 19.25 9.03
CA GLU A 121 -27.29 20.18 10.08
C GLU A 121 -26.64 21.44 9.50
N PHE A 122 -25.77 21.34 8.50
CA PHE A 122 -25.17 22.51 7.84
C PHE A 122 -26.20 23.44 7.21
N ASN A 123 -27.24 22.89 6.57
CA ASN A 123 -28.31 23.69 5.95
C ASN A 123 -29.07 24.57 6.95
N LYS A 124 -29.04 24.26 8.25
CA LYS A 124 -29.65 25.12 9.28
C LYS A 124 -28.86 26.40 9.53
N TYR A 125 -27.57 26.42 9.20
CA TYR A 125 -26.68 27.57 9.43
C TYR A 125 -26.45 28.40 8.16
N ILE A 126 -26.76 27.86 6.97
CA ILE A 126 -26.63 28.56 5.68
C ILE A 126 -27.93 29.30 5.32
N ASN A 127 -29.08 28.78 5.73
CA ASN A 127 -30.40 29.38 5.44
C ASN A 127 -30.91 30.33 6.53
N THR A 128 -29.99 30.85 7.36
CA THR A 128 -30.21 31.91 8.36
C THR A 128 -29.42 33.13 7.97
#